data_AF-A0A178I1A8-F1
#
_entry.id   AF-A0A178I1A8-F1
#
_cell.length_a   1.000
_cell.length_b   1.000
_cell.length_c   1.000
_cell.angle_alpha   90.00
_cell.angle_beta   90.00
_cell.angle_gamma   90.00
#
_symmetry.space_group_name_H-M   'P 1'
#
loop_
_entity.id
_entity.type
_entity.pdbx_description
1 polymer ?
#
loop_
_entity_poly.entity_id
_entity_poly.type
_entity_poly.pdbx_seq_one_letter_code
_entity_poly.pdbx_strand_id
1 'polypeptide(L)'
;MLAGQPVLIVESEIIISLSMQVVLQAMGAGHVTVLTSPEEFRSHAKLAANPALAVIEVESRRRDQLDLVRALREAGIPVLGLTADNGLRNGMPDFPDTPFLVKPVPDESLVEAVLSLLRQQPAQNE
;
A
#
# COMPACT_ATOMS: atom_id res chain seq x y z
N MET A 1 -12.19 3.60 -8.86
CA MET A 1 -12.28 4.78 -7.97
C MET A 1 -12.35 4.29 -6.54
N LEU A 2 -11.73 4.99 -5.59
CA LEU A 2 -11.69 4.55 -4.18
C LEU A 2 -12.99 4.81 -3.42
N ALA A 3 -13.94 5.57 -3.98
CA ALA A 3 -15.33 5.68 -3.51
C ALA A 3 -15.49 5.96 -1.99
N GLY A 4 -14.61 6.82 -1.43
CA GLY A 4 -14.62 7.18 -0.01
C GLY A 4 -13.98 6.14 0.92
N GLN A 5 -13.40 5.06 0.39
CA GLN A 5 -12.79 4.01 1.20
C GLN A 5 -11.50 4.49 1.90
N PRO A 6 -11.21 3.95 3.10
CA PRO A 6 -9.98 4.24 3.82
C PRO A 6 -8.76 3.59 3.13
N VAL A 7 -7.64 4.29 3.13
CA VAL A 7 -6.35 3.82 2.60
C VAL A 7 -5.28 3.96 3.67
N LEU A 8 -4.40 2.96 3.75
CA LEU A 8 -3.22 2.98 4.61
C LEU A 8 -1.97 3.24 3.77
N ILE A 9 -1.10 4.13 4.24
CA ILE A 9 0.26 4.31 3.75
C ILE A 9 1.22 4.01 4.90
N VAL A 10 2.20 3.14 4.68
CA VAL A 10 3.33 2.94 5.60
C VAL A 10 4.62 3.24 4.84
N GLU A 11 5.20 4.39 5.10
CA GLU A 11 6.34 4.93 4.34
C GLU A 11 7.18 5.80 5.26
N SER A 12 8.47 5.50 5.35
CA SER A 12 9.37 6.22 6.27
C SER A 12 9.67 7.64 5.81
N GLU A 13 9.55 7.93 4.51
CA GLU A 13 9.80 9.24 3.93
C GLU A 13 8.53 10.08 3.81
N ILE A 14 8.36 11.06 4.71
CA ILE A 14 7.14 11.89 4.81
C ILE A 14 6.76 12.61 3.51
N ILE A 15 7.75 13.03 2.70
CA ILE A 15 7.49 13.72 1.43
C ILE A 15 6.87 12.77 0.41
N ILE A 16 7.35 11.52 0.37
CA ILE A 16 6.81 10.49 -0.51
C ILE A 16 5.39 10.14 -0.07
N SER A 17 5.16 9.93 1.23
CA SER A 17 3.82 9.63 1.74
C SER A 17 2.81 10.75 1.46
N LEU A 18 3.21 12.02 1.60
CA LEU A 18 2.34 13.16 1.32
C LEU A 18 1.99 13.27 -0.17
N SER A 19 2.97 13.05 -1.05
CA SER A 19 2.73 13.02 -2.50
C SER A 19 1.72 11.93 -2.86
N MET A 20 1.91 10.70 -2.37
CA MET A 20 0.96 9.60 -2.61
C MET A 20 -0.41 9.87 -2.01
N GLN A 21 -0.48 10.47 -0.82
CA GLN A 21 -1.74 10.85 -0.17
C GLN A 21 -2.57 11.78 -1.06
N VAL A 22 -1.95 12.80 -1.66
CA VAL A 22 -2.64 13.74 -2.57
C VAL A 22 -3.23 12.98 -3.76
N VAL A 23 -2.47 12.08 -4.37
CA VAL A 23 -2.93 11.27 -5.51
C VAL A 23 -4.09 10.35 -5.11
N LEU A 24 -3.96 9.63 -3.99
CA LEU A 24 -5.00 8.71 -3.51
C LEU A 24 -6.28 9.46 -3.11
N GLN A 25 -6.17 10.64 -2.53
CA GLN A 25 -7.31 11.53 -2.25
C GLN A 25 -7.98 12.00 -3.54
N ALA A 26 -7.20 12.38 -4.56
CA ALA A 26 -7.73 12.73 -5.88
C ALA A 26 -8.45 11.54 -6.57
N MET A 27 -8.03 10.30 -6.27
CA MET A 27 -8.73 9.07 -6.68
C MET A 27 -10.02 8.76 -5.87
N GLY A 28 -10.34 9.60 -4.88
CA GLY A 28 -11.54 9.52 -4.05
C GLY A 28 -11.37 8.71 -2.77
N ALA A 29 -10.16 8.58 -2.22
CA ALA A 29 -9.97 8.04 -0.87
C ALA A 29 -10.70 8.94 0.16
N GLY A 30 -11.46 8.33 1.08
CA GLY A 30 -12.18 9.11 2.10
C GLY A 30 -11.27 9.54 3.25
N HIS A 31 -10.46 8.60 3.74
CA HIS A 31 -9.43 8.85 4.74
C HIS A 31 -8.13 8.15 4.35
N VAL A 32 -7.01 8.85 4.48
CA VAL A 32 -5.68 8.28 4.26
C VAL A 32 -4.91 8.34 5.56
N THR A 33 -4.65 7.17 6.15
CA THR A 33 -3.82 7.04 7.34
C THR A 33 -2.37 6.87 6.89
N VAL A 34 -1.49 7.77 7.34
CA VAL A 34 -0.06 7.72 7.03
C VAL A 34 0.69 7.34 8.29
N LEU A 35 1.49 6.29 8.20
CA LEU A 35 2.39 5.82 9.24
C LEU A 35 3.81 5.76 8.68
N THR A 36 4.79 5.85 9.56
CA THR A 36 6.22 5.89 9.19
C THR A 36 6.93 4.56 9.36
N SER A 37 6.28 3.57 9.99
CA SER A 37 6.88 2.26 10.22
C SER A 37 5.84 1.16 10.49
N PRO A 38 6.22 -0.12 10.27
CA PRO A 38 5.41 -1.25 10.72
C PRO A 38 5.18 -1.31 12.24
N GLU A 39 6.10 -0.76 13.04
CA GLU A 39 5.95 -0.67 14.48
C GLU A 39 4.82 0.28 14.88
N GLU A 40 4.72 1.41 14.18
CA GLU A 40 3.65 2.37 14.38
C GLU A 40 2.29 1.75 14.04
N PHE A 41 2.20 0.95 12.97
CA PHE A 41 0.99 0.20 12.63
C PHE A 41 0.57 -0.76 13.76
N ARG A 42 1.51 -1.50 14.34
CA ARG A 42 1.22 -2.41 15.46
C ARG A 42 0.75 -1.65 16.70
N SER A 43 1.37 -0.51 16.99
CA SER A 43 1.01 0.34 18.15
C SER A 43 -0.35 1.02 17.97
N HIS A 44 -0.74 1.30 16.73
CA HIS A 44 -1.94 2.05 16.36
C HIS A 44 -2.95 1.20 15.57
N ALA A 45 -3.00 -0.11 15.80
CA ALA A 45 -3.86 -1.04 15.05
C ALA A 45 -5.34 -0.63 15.01
N LYS A 46 -5.82 0.14 16.00
CA LYS A 46 -7.19 0.71 16.03
C LYS A 46 -7.40 1.89 15.07
N LEU A 47 -6.36 2.64 14.73
CA LEU A 47 -6.42 3.79 13.82
C LEU A 47 -6.39 3.35 12.35
N ALA A 48 -5.71 2.26 12.03
CA ALA A 48 -5.71 1.66 10.71
C ALA A 48 -6.90 0.70 10.50
N ALA A 49 -8.09 1.06 11.01
CA ALA A 49 -9.26 0.19 10.99
C ALA A 49 -9.67 -0.15 9.54
N ASN A 50 -9.32 -1.37 9.12
CA ASN A 50 -9.75 -2.04 7.90
C ASN A 50 -9.62 -1.20 6.61
N PRO A 51 -8.40 -0.84 6.18
CA PRO A 51 -8.21 -0.12 4.93
C PRO A 51 -8.66 -0.99 3.75
N ALA A 52 -9.26 -0.38 2.73
CA ALA A 52 -9.58 -1.08 1.49
C ALA A 52 -8.34 -1.36 0.61
N LEU A 53 -7.23 -0.70 0.93
CA LEU A 53 -5.94 -0.80 0.24
C LEU A 53 -4.84 -0.33 1.20
N ALA A 54 -3.70 -1.02 1.16
CA ALA A 54 -2.49 -0.56 1.82
C ALA A 54 -1.35 -0.34 0.81
N VAL A 55 -0.61 0.75 1.01
CA VAL A 55 0.59 1.11 0.26
C VAL A 55 1.76 1.03 1.23
N ILE A 56 2.67 0.06 1.04
CA ILE A 56 3.68 -0.31 2.03
C ILE A 56 5.08 -0.17 1.43
N GLU A 57 5.94 0.61 2.09
CA GLU A 57 7.37 0.61 1.82
C GLU A 57 7.99 -0.75 2.19
N VAL A 58 8.74 -1.31 1.24
CA VAL A 58 9.34 -2.64 1.31
C VAL A 58 10.79 -2.58 0.84
N GLU A 59 11.66 -3.10 1.69
CA GLU A 59 13.04 -3.44 1.39
C GLU A 59 13.24 -4.96 1.57
N SER A 60 13.88 -5.62 0.61
CA SER A 60 14.10 -7.08 0.57
C SER A 60 14.72 -7.67 1.85
N ARG A 61 15.42 -6.86 2.65
CA ARG A 61 16.12 -7.29 3.88
C ARG A 61 15.39 -6.94 5.18
N ARG A 62 14.29 -6.20 5.11
CA ARG A 62 13.55 -5.67 6.27
C ARG A 62 12.37 -6.56 6.62
N ARG A 63 12.62 -7.59 7.44
CA ARG A 63 11.60 -8.59 7.83
C ARG A 63 10.33 -7.98 8.40
N ASP A 64 10.44 -6.91 9.18
CA ASP A 64 9.30 -6.21 9.76
C ASP A 64 8.33 -5.61 8.72
N GLN A 65 8.85 -5.15 7.57
CA GLN A 65 8.04 -4.68 6.44
C GLN A 65 7.41 -5.86 5.69
N LEU A 66 8.17 -6.94 5.48
CA LEU A 66 7.67 -8.15 4.83
C LEU A 66 6.55 -8.80 5.63
N ASP A 67 6.72 -8.90 6.96
CA ASP A 67 5.72 -9.45 7.87
C ASP A 67 4.42 -8.62 7.86
N LEU A 68 4.53 -7.28 7.72
CA LEU A 68 3.37 -6.42 7.58
C LEU A 68 2.62 -6.67 6.26
N VAL A 69 3.34 -6.77 5.13
CA VAL A 69 2.71 -7.12 3.84
C VAL A 69 1.98 -8.45 3.95
N ARG A 70 2.61 -9.46 4.55
CA ARG A 70 2.01 -10.78 4.76
C ARG A 70 0.74 -10.69 5.60
N ALA A 71 0.79 -10.02 6.75
CA ALA A 71 -0.34 -9.87 7.66
C ALA A 71 -1.54 -9.17 7.00
N LEU A 72 -1.31 -8.11 6.22
CA LEU A 72 -2.36 -7.40 5.50
C LEU A 72 -3.00 -8.27 4.42
N ARG A 73 -2.18 -9.02 3.66
CA ARG A 73 -2.69 -9.96 2.65
C ARG A 73 -3.49 -11.10 3.25
N GLU A 74 -3.02 -11.68 4.37
CA GLU A 74 -3.74 -12.72 5.09
C GLU A 74 -5.09 -12.22 5.64
N ALA A 75 -5.18 -10.93 5.96
CA ALA A 75 -6.44 -10.25 6.30
C ALA A 75 -7.32 -9.91 5.08
N GLY A 76 -6.90 -10.26 3.86
CA GLY A 76 -7.64 -9.98 2.62
C GLY A 76 -7.52 -8.55 2.11
N ILE A 77 -6.61 -7.74 2.69
CA ILE A 77 -6.39 -6.36 2.29
C ILE A 77 -5.44 -6.34 1.07
N PRO A 78 -5.83 -5.68 -0.04
CA PRO A 78 -4.94 -5.46 -1.18
C PRO A 78 -3.72 -4.64 -0.76
N VAL A 79 -2.54 -5.10 -1.14
CA VAL A 79 -1.28 -4.42 -0.85
C VAL A 79 -0.60 -4.01 -2.15
N LEU A 80 -0.14 -2.76 -2.17
CA LEU A 80 0.80 -2.21 -3.16
C LEU A 80 2.15 -2.01 -2.46
N GLY A 81 3.20 -2.67 -2.96
CA GLY A 81 4.54 -2.45 -2.46
C GLY A 81 5.20 -1.22 -3.10
N LEU A 82 5.88 -0.40 -2.31
CA LEU A 82 6.86 0.58 -2.78
C LEU A 82 8.25 0.14 -2.40
N THR A 83 9.23 0.36 -3.26
CA THR A 83 10.61 -0.03 -2.96
C THR A 83 11.62 0.86 -3.67
N ALA A 84 12.79 1.06 -3.07
CA ALA A 84 13.94 1.64 -3.76
C ALA A 84 14.78 0.56 -4.50
N ASP A 85 14.50 -0.72 -4.28
CA ASP A 85 15.24 -1.84 -4.88
C ASP A 85 14.77 -2.12 -6.31
N ASN A 86 15.57 -1.71 -7.30
CA ASN A 86 15.29 -1.99 -8.72
C ASN A 86 15.18 -3.49 -9.03
N GLY A 87 15.78 -4.36 -8.22
CA GLY A 87 15.69 -5.82 -8.37
C GLY A 87 14.28 -6.35 -8.13
N LEU A 88 13.44 -5.61 -7.40
CA LEU A 88 12.05 -5.96 -7.10
C LEU A 88 11.04 -5.45 -8.14
N ARG A 89 11.51 -4.80 -9.22
CA ARG A 89 10.63 -4.27 -10.28
C ARG A 89 9.72 -5.33 -10.91
N ASN A 90 10.19 -6.57 -10.97
CA ASN A 90 9.44 -7.69 -11.55
C ASN A 90 8.60 -8.46 -10.51
N GLY A 91 8.41 -7.86 -9.32
CA GLY A 91 7.76 -8.50 -8.19
C GLY A 91 8.76 -9.14 -7.23
N MET A 92 8.25 -9.56 -6.07
CA MET A 92 9.05 -10.22 -5.04
C MET A 92 8.64 -11.70 -4.93
N PRO A 93 9.59 -12.65 -4.90
CA PRO A 93 9.27 -14.08 -4.85
C PRO A 93 8.33 -14.49 -3.70
N ASP A 94 8.44 -13.82 -2.55
CA ASP A 94 7.59 -14.10 -1.38
C ASP A 94 6.15 -13.58 -1.55
N PHE A 95 5.92 -12.66 -2.49
CA PHE A 95 4.62 -12.03 -2.76
C PHE A 95 4.34 -11.92 -4.26
N PRO A 96 4.13 -13.06 -4.96
CA PRO A 96 4.01 -13.09 -6.42
C PRO A 96 2.80 -12.32 -6.97
N ASP A 97 1.73 -12.18 -6.19
CA ASP A 97 0.51 -11.46 -6.60
C ASP A 97 0.47 -10.01 -6.08
N THR A 98 1.55 -9.54 -5.43
CA THR A 98 1.64 -8.17 -4.95
C THR A 98 2.38 -7.32 -5.98
N PRO A 99 1.73 -6.31 -6.57
CA PRO A 99 2.44 -5.37 -7.42
C PRO A 99 3.42 -4.54 -6.60
N PHE A 100 4.59 -4.27 -7.18
CA PHE A 100 5.62 -3.40 -6.60
C PHE A 100 5.91 -2.24 -7.55
N LEU A 101 5.95 -1.03 -7.00
CA LEU A 101 6.42 0.16 -7.68
C LEU A 101 7.80 0.54 -7.16
N VAL A 102 8.70 0.83 -8.09
CA VAL A 102 10.06 1.26 -7.75
C VAL A 102 10.11 2.78 -7.69
N LYS A 103 10.62 3.32 -6.58
CA LYS A 103 10.86 4.75 -6.38
C LYS A 103 11.88 5.27 -7.41
N PRO A 104 11.72 6.50 -7.96
CA PRO A 104 10.59 7.41 -7.77
C PRO A 104 9.33 6.92 -8.50
N VAL A 105 8.16 7.09 -7.87
CA VAL A 105 6.88 6.62 -8.39
C VAL A 105 6.15 7.77 -9.07
N PRO A 106 5.92 7.72 -10.41
CA PRO A 106 5.04 8.68 -11.07
C PRO A 106 3.59 8.52 -10.61
N ASP A 107 2.86 9.63 -10.55
CA ASP A 107 1.44 9.65 -10.15
C ASP A 107 0.60 8.70 -11.01
N GLU A 108 0.84 8.65 -12.32
CA GLU A 108 0.13 7.77 -13.25
C GLU A 108 0.38 6.29 -12.92
N SER A 109 1.62 5.94 -12.56
CA SER A 109 1.97 4.57 -12.18
C SER A 109 1.29 4.14 -10.88
N LEU A 110 1.19 5.05 -9.90
CA LEU A 110 0.44 4.81 -8.67
C LEU A 110 -1.05 4.60 -8.96
N VAL A 111 -1.65 5.48 -9.77
CA VAL A 111 -3.06 5.38 -10.17
C VAL A 111 -3.34 4.06 -10.87
N GLU A 112 -2.53 3.68 -11.85
CA GLU A 112 -2.70 2.43 -12.60
C GLU A 112 -2.59 1.20 -11.70
N ALA A 113 -1.59 1.16 -10.82
CA ALA A 113 -1.39 0.05 -9.90
C ALA A 113 -2.57 -0.10 -8.93
N VAL A 114 -3.07 1.01 -8.36
CA VAL A 114 -4.24 1.01 -7.49
C VAL A 114 -5.49 0.56 -8.24
N LEU A 115 -5.73 1.07 -9.45
CA LEU A 115 -6.87 0.64 -10.26
C LEU A 115 -6.79 -0.83 -10.66
N SER A 116 -5.58 -1.38 -10.84
CA SER A 116 -5.39 -2.81 -11.09
C SER A 116 -5.74 -3.64 -9.86
N LEU A 117 -5.25 -3.25 -8.68
CA LEU A 117 -5.56 -3.93 -7.42
C LEU A 117 -7.05 -3.94 -7.09
N LEU A 118 -7.72 -2.79 -7.25
CA LEU A 118 -9.16 -2.68 -6.98
C LEU A 118 -10.01 -3.50 -7.97
N ARG A 119 -9.52 -3.74 -9.20
CA ARG A 119 -10.19 -4.61 -10.18
C ARG A 119 -10.03 -6.09 -9.89
N GLN A 120 -8.95 -6.47 -9.20
CA GLN A 120 -8.68 -7.85 -8.81
C GLN A 120 -9.48 -8.28 -7.58
N GLN A 121 -10.04 -7.33 -6.83
CA GLN A 121 -11.04 -7.65 -5.83
C GLN A 121 -12.37 -7.97 -6.53
N PRO A 122 -12.90 -9.20 -6.43
CA PRO A 122 -14.29 -9.43 -6.79
C PRO A 122 -15.14 -8.50 -5.93
N ALA A 123 -16.12 -7.84 -6.54
CA ALA A 123 -17.07 -7.00 -5.83
C ALA A 123 -17.57 -7.79 -4.61
N GLN A 124 -17.18 -7.36 -3.40
CA GLN A 124 -17.81 -7.79 -2.16
C GLN A 124 -19.20 -7.15 -2.16
N ASN A 125 -20.07 -7.70 -3.01
CA ASN A 125 -21.51 -7.51 -2.99
C ASN A 125 -22.06 -8.71 -2.21
N GLU A 126 -22.43 -8.49 -0.96
CA GLU A 126 -23.65 -9.03 -0.35
C GLU A 126 -23.98 -8.25 0.92
#